data_AF-A0A3D4ULF2-F1
#
_entry.id   AF-A0A3D4ULF2-F1
#
_cell.length_a   1.000
_cell.length_b   1.000
_cell.length_c   1.000
_cell.angle_alpha   90.00
_cell.angle_beta   90.00
_cell.angle_gamma   90.00
#
_symmetry.space_group_name_H-M   'P 1'
#
loop_
_entity.id
_entity.type
_entity.pdbx_description
1 polymer ?
#
loop_
_entity_poly.entity_id
_entity_poly.type
_entity_poly.pdbx_seq_one_letter_code
_entity_poly.pdbx_strand_id
1 'polypeptide(L)'
;MSKILMCGRWLLPAVFLGWFATMATAQPQTVDGFDRLGDWELILADGVHGELTQEDGSIRLDYDFSAGAGYIVLRKHVGMDIDRNYRFGLR
;
A
#
# COMPACT_ATOMS: atom_id res chain seq x y z
N MET A 1 19.19 57.04 -33.01
CA MET A 1 20.01 55.80 -33.09
C MET A 1 19.98 55.16 -31.70
N SER A 2 18.98 54.35 -31.36
CA SER A 2 18.88 52.90 -31.62
C SER A 2 20.04 52.09 -31.03
N LYS A 3 19.82 51.49 -29.85
CA LYS A 3 20.18 50.09 -29.52
C LYS A 3 19.66 49.69 -28.13
N ILE A 4 18.36 49.44 -28.07
CA ILE A 4 17.78 48.45 -27.14
C ILE A 4 17.96 47.11 -27.85
N LEU A 5 18.76 46.17 -27.32
CA LEU A 5 18.68 44.72 -27.59
C LEU A 5 19.98 44.03 -27.13
N MET A 6 19.91 43.29 -26.03
CA MET A 6 20.56 41.98 -25.78
C MET A 6 20.78 41.77 -24.28
N CYS A 7 19.71 41.47 -23.53
CA CYS A 7 19.89 40.91 -22.17
C CYS A 7 18.74 39.99 -21.72
N GLY A 8 17.94 39.43 -22.64
CA GLY A 8 16.69 38.79 -22.24
C GLY A 8 16.14 37.70 -23.17
N ARG A 9 17.00 36.87 -23.78
CA ARG A 9 16.52 35.80 -24.68
C ARG A 9 16.83 34.36 -24.23
N TRP A 10 17.57 34.16 -23.14
CA TRP A 10 18.03 32.81 -22.74
C TRP A 10 17.66 32.38 -21.31
N LEU A 11 16.82 33.14 -20.59
CA LEU A 11 16.36 32.75 -19.24
C LEU A 11 14.96 32.11 -19.19
N LEU A 12 14.25 32.05 -20.33
CA LEU A 12 12.89 31.53 -20.39
C LEU A 12 12.74 29.98 -20.40
N PRO A 13 13.70 29.14 -20.87
CA PRO A 13 13.45 27.69 -20.92
C PRO A 13 13.68 26.99 -19.57
N ALA A 14 14.45 27.59 -18.65
CA ALA A 14 14.78 26.96 -17.36
C ALA A 14 13.61 26.98 -16.36
N VAL A 15 12.76 28.01 -16.42
CA VAL A 15 11.61 28.14 -15.51
C VAL A 15 10.48 27.17 -15.87
N PHE A 16 10.36 26.78 -17.15
CA PHE A 16 9.34 25.83 -17.60
C PHE A 16 9.64 24.37 -17.23
N LEU A 17 10.92 23.99 -17.05
CA LEU A 17 11.29 22.61 -16.73
C LEU A 17 11.00 22.24 -15.26
N GLY A 18 10.89 23.22 -14.37
CA GLY A 18 10.61 22.99 -12.94
C GLY A 18 9.14 22.68 -12.63
N TRP A 19 8.22 22.99 -13.55
CA TRP A 19 6.78 22.90 -13.26
C TRP A 19 6.20 21.48 -13.38
N PHE A 20 6.86 20.58 -14.12
CA PHE A 20 6.39 19.20 -14.28
C PHE A 20 6.83 18.25 -13.16
N ALA A 21 7.64 18.71 -12.20
CA ALA A 21 8.23 17.85 -11.18
C ALA A 21 7.28 17.42 -10.04
N THR A 22 6.03 17.89 -10.00
CA THR A 22 5.14 17.65 -8.84
C THR A 22 4.02 16.64 -9.07
N MET A 23 3.99 15.94 -10.21
CA MET A 23 3.11 14.77 -10.39
C MET A 23 3.79 13.51 -9.84
N ALA A 24 4.02 13.48 -8.53
CA ALA A 24 4.43 12.26 -7.84
C ALA A 24 3.21 11.31 -7.82
N THR A 25 3.23 10.30 -8.69
CA THR A 25 2.27 9.20 -8.62
C THR A 25 2.69 8.31 -7.45
N ALA A 26 1.80 8.11 -6.47
CA ALA A 26 2.06 7.17 -5.39
C ALA A 26 2.26 5.78 -5.98
N GLN A 27 3.47 5.24 -5.88
CA GLN A 27 3.76 3.89 -6.34
C GLN A 27 3.15 2.89 -5.36
N PRO A 28 2.43 1.86 -5.84
CA PRO A 28 1.94 0.79 -4.98
C PRO A 28 3.12 0.14 -4.24
N GLN A 29 3.04 0.09 -2.93
CA GLN A 29 3.97 -0.66 -2.10
C GLN A 29 3.33 -1.99 -1.70
N THR A 30 4.07 -3.08 -1.88
CA THR A 30 3.65 -4.38 -1.34
C THR A 30 3.81 -4.36 0.18
N VAL A 31 2.69 -4.48 0.90
CA VAL A 31 2.67 -4.49 2.38
C VAL A 31 2.97 -5.88 2.93
N ASP A 32 2.50 -6.92 2.24
CA ASP A 32 2.81 -8.31 2.57
C ASP A 32 2.80 -9.18 1.31
N GLY A 33 3.80 -10.06 1.19
CA GLY A 33 3.89 -11.10 0.15
C GLY A 33 3.42 -12.47 0.65
N PHE A 34 2.99 -12.56 1.90
CA PHE A 34 2.57 -13.80 2.57
C PHE A 34 3.69 -14.84 2.72
N ASP A 35 4.95 -14.43 2.76
CA ASP A 35 6.11 -15.32 2.83
C ASP A 35 6.22 -16.10 4.16
N ARG A 36 5.57 -15.62 5.22
CA ARG A 36 5.69 -16.16 6.58
C ARG A 36 4.35 -16.14 7.31
N LEU A 37 3.80 -17.33 7.53
CA LEU A 37 2.60 -17.56 8.35
C LEU A 37 2.70 -16.94 9.75
N GLY A 38 3.89 -17.01 10.38
CA GLY A 38 4.10 -16.56 11.77
C GLY A 38 3.99 -15.04 12.00
N ASP A 39 3.87 -14.24 10.92
CA ASP A 39 3.62 -12.80 11.02
C ASP A 39 2.13 -12.48 11.19
N TRP A 40 1.28 -13.49 11.02
CA TRP A 40 -0.17 -13.39 11.09
C TRP A 40 -0.71 -14.05 12.35
N GLU A 41 -1.70 -13.40 12.94
CA GLU A 41 -2.42 -13.85 14.11
C GLU A 41 -3.84 -14.24 13.70
N LEU A 42 -4.24 -15.46 14.08
CA LEU A 42 -5.61 -15.94 13.93
C LEU A 42 -6.36 -15.74 15.24
N ILE A 43 -7.46 -15.00 15.18
CA ILE A 43 -8.34 -14.72 16.32
C ILE A 43 -9.71 -15.31 16.02
N LEU A 44 -10.20 -16.17 16.91
CA LEU A 44 -11.44 -16.93 16.76
C LEU A 44 -12.44 -16.51 17.82
N ALA A 45 -13.72 -16.45 17.45
CA ALA A 45 -14.82 -16.41 18.43
C ALA A 45 -15.04 -17.80 19.04
N ASP A 46 -15.68 -17.86 20.21
CA ASP A 46 -16.02 -19.12 20.87
C ASP A 46 -16.86 -20.02 19.96
N GLY A 47 -16.45 -21.28 19.81
CA GLY A 47 -17.13 -22.26 18.96
C GLY A 47 -16.83 -22.12 17.46
N VAL A 48 -15.97 -21.19 17.04
CA VAL A 48 -15.44 -21.13 15.67
C VAL A 48 -14.12 -21.88 15.60
N HIS A 49 -13.97 -22.73 14.60
CA HIS A 49 -12.68 -23.35 14.29
C HIS A 49 -12.04 -22.64 13.09
N GLY A 50 -10.72 -22.50 13.12
CA GLY A 50 -9.98 -22.02 11.97
C GLY A 50 -8.51 -22.42 12.04
N GLU A 51 -7.91 -22.55 10.87
CA GLU A 51 -6.51 -22.93 10.69
C GLU A 51 -5.90 -22.10 9.56
N LEU A 52 -4.65 -21.67 9.75
CA LEU A 52 -3.88 -21.02 8.71
C LEU A 52 -2.86 -22.00 8.15
N THR A 53 -2.82 -22.10 6.83
CA THR A 53 -1.83 -22.90 6.11
C THR A 53 -1.01 -21.99 5.20
N GLN A 54 0.31 -22.20 5.20
CA GLN A 54 1.21 -21.54 4.27
C GLN A 54 1.10 -22.21 2.89
N GLU A 55 0.85 -21.40 1.86
CA GLU A 55 0.86 -21.80 0.46
C GLU A 55 1.93 -20.99 -0.29
N ASP A 56 2.26 -21.38 -1.52
CA ASP A 56 3.27 -20.68 -2.33
C ASP A 56 2.80 -19.24 -2.63
N GLY A 57 3.45 -18.25 -2.01
CA GLY A 57 3.11 -16.83 -2.12
C GLY A 57 1.75 -16.42 -1.55
N SER A 58 1.12 -17.25 -0.71
CA SER A 58 -0.19 -16.96 -0.13
C SER A 58 -0.41 -17.64 1.23
N ILE A 59 -1.45 -17.20 1.95
CA ILE A 59 -1.94 -17.86 3.16
C ILE A 59 -3.37 -18.30 2.90
N ARG A 60 -3.67 -19.57 3.18
CA ARG A 60 -5.02 -20.12 3.15
C ARG A 60 -5.60 -20.10 4.56
N LEU A 61 -6.84 -19.63 4.67
CA LEU A 61 -7.65 -19.75 5.88
C LEU A 61 -8.74 -20.79 5.67
N ASP A 62 -8.66 -21.89 6.41
CA ASP A 62 -9.75 -22.84 6.56
C ASP A 62 -10.56 -22.47 7.81
N TYR A 63 -11.88 -22.51 7.71
CA TYR A 63 -12.78 -22.10 8.78
C TYR A 63 -14.01 -23.00 8.88
N ASP A 64 -14.55 -23.15 10.09
CA ASP A 64 -15.82 -23.80 10.35
C ASP A 64 -16.65 -23.02 11.39
N PHE A 65 -17.88 -22.67 11.00
CA PHE A 65 -18.89 -21.99 11.82
C PHE A 65 -20.04 -22.92 12.23
N SER A 66 -19.89 -24.24 12.07
CA SER A 66 -20.96 -25.21 12.31
C SER A 66 -21.49 -25.23 13.75
N ALA A 67 -20.67 -24.89 14.73
CA ALA A 67 -21.03 -24.92 16.15
C ALA A 67 -21.64 -23.61 16.69
N GLY A 68 -21.78 -22.55 15.87
CA GLY A 68 -22.42 -21.31 16.30
C GLY A 68 -22.17 -20.11 15.38
N ALA A 69 -22.81 -18.98 15.71
CA ALA A 69 -22.51 -17.70 15.08
C ALA A 69 -21.26 -17.08 15.73
N GLY A 70 -20.42 -16.42 14.93
CA GLY A 70 -19.19 -15.82 15.45
C GLY A 70 -18.40 -15.06 14.39
N TYR A 71 -17.14 -14.79 14.70
CA TYR A 71 -16.20 -14.13 13.79
C TYR A 71 -14.88 -14.90 13.71
N ILE A 72 -14.17 -14.62 12.63
CA ILE A 72 -12.77 -14.98 12.43
C ILE A 72 -12.03 -13.73 11.98
N VAL A 73 -10.88 -13.46 12.60
CA VAL A 73 -10.04 -12.32 12.23
C VAL A 73 -8.63 -12.82 11.97
N LEU A 74 -8.12 -12.44 10.80
CA LEU A 74 -6.73 -12.61 10.42
C LEU A 74 -6.05 -11.25 10.53
N ARG A 75 -5.04 -11.13 11.41
CA ARG A 75 -4.40 -9.85 11.76
C ARG A 75 -2.89 -9.92 11.55
N LYS A 76 -2.31 -8.90 10.93
CA LYS A 76 -0.86 -8.66 10.89
C LYS A 76 -0.54 -7.27 11.41
N HIS A 77 0.51 -7.16 12.21
CA HIS A 77 1.01 -5.86 12.65
C HIS A 77 1.87 -5.25 11.54
N VAL A 78 1.48 -4.07 11.05
CA VAL A 78 2.21 -3.34 10.01
C VAL A 78 2.66 -2.00 10.58
N GLY A 79 3.97 -1.84 10.76
CA GLY A 79 4.57 -0.59 11.21
C GLY A 79 4.76 0.36 10.03
N MET A 80 3.74 1.16 9.71
CA MET A 80 3.84 2.16 8.65
C MET A 80 3.07 3.43 8.97
N ASP A 81 3.59 4.57 8.50
CA ASP A 81 2.89 5.83 8.54
C ASP A 81 1.86 5.88 7.40
N ILE A 82 0.62 6.20 7.75
CA ILE A 82 -0.50 6.24 6.81
C ILE A 82 -0.84 7.69 6.51
N ASP A 83 -0.59 8.11 5.27
CA ASP A 83 -1.03 9.41 4.77
C ASP A 83 -2.57 9.48 4.66
N ARG A 84 -3.11 10.70 4.68
CA ARG A 84 -4.57 10.96 4.61
C ARG A 84 -5.28 10.26 3.45
N ASN A 85 -4.61 10.07 2.31
CA ASN A 85 -5.19 9.50 1.09
C ASN A 85 -4.62 8.11 0.76
N TYR A 86 -4.13 7.38 1.76
CA TYR A 86 -3.62 6.02 1.57
C TYR A 86 -4.75 5.06 1.14
N ARG A 87 -4.43 4.15 0.20
CA ARG A 87 -5.38 3.14 -0.29
C ARG A 87 -4.74 1.76 -0.19
N PHE A 88 -5.49 0.83 0.38
CA PHE A 88 -5.16 -0.59 0.32
C PHE A 88 -5.70 -1.21 -0.98
N GLY A 89 -4.88 -2.04 -1.60
CA GLY A 89 -5.28 -2.88 -2.72
C GLY A 89 -4.97 -4.33 -2.38
N LEU A 90 -5.87 -5.23 -2.79
CA LEU A 90 -5.70 -6.67 -2.68
C LEU A 90 -5.52 -7.21 -4.11
N ARG A 91 -4.68 -8.23 -4.27
CA ARG A 91 -4.44 -8.92 -5.54
C ARG A 91 -4.71 -10.41 -5.37
#